data_AF-A0A9Q0P7F1-F1
#
_entry.id   AF-A0A9Q0P7F1-F1
#
_cell.length_a   1.000
_cell.length_b   1.000
_cell.length_c   1.000
_cell.angle_alpha   90.00
_cell.angle_beta   90.00
_cell.angle_gamma   90.00
#
_symmetry.space_group_name_H-M   'P 1'
#
loop_
_entity.id
_entity.type
_entity.pdbx_description
1 polymer ?
#
loop_
_entity_poly.entity_id
_entity_poly.type
_entity_poly.pdbx_seq_one_letter_code
_entity_poly.pdbx_strand_id
1 'polypeptide(L)'
;MPGAGWTKDADGRIAEEEVKEIIALSASANKLSKIQERAEEYAALIMEELDPASLGFIELYNLEMLLLQAPNQSSNLPTDSRMLSQLLSQKLVPTKDHNPIKRGYRGLSYFVEDNWKRIWVISLWIAICAALFTWKFIQYKHRAVFHVMGYCVTTAKGAAETLKFNMALILLPVCRNTITWLRSKTKLGMAVPFDDNINFHKVIALGIAIGIGLHAGAHLTCDFPRLLHATDDEYEPMKQFFGEHRPDDYWWFVKGTEGWTGVVMLDSMPSGIHITLFVVVYALFIIHGYYLYLSKKWYKKTTWMYLAVPVLLYACERLIRAFRSGYKSVRILKVAVYPGNVLSLHMSKPQGFRYTSGQYVFVNCSAVSTFEWHPFSITSAPGDDYLSIHIRTLGDWTSQLKAVFSKVCQPASINQSGLLRADMAQRDNQPRLPRLLIDGTLWGAGTGLQELRRSPSCRARHWARSSGFRGVMNEVADYDQDRVIELHNYCTSVYEEGDARSALITMLQSLQHAKNGVDIVSETRVKTHFARPNWRKVFKHVAVNYPDQRVGVFYCGAPGINRRTKKISSRFLQENFNQIRFP
;
A
#
# COMPACT_ATOMS: atom_id res chain seq x y z
N MET A 1 -12.72 -26.96 -23.07
CA MET A 1 -13.96 -26.21 -23.37
C MET A 1 -14.09 -26.18 -24.88
N PRO A 2 -15.29 -26.42 -25.42
CA PRO A 2 -15.52 -26.53 -26.87
C PRO A 2 -15.39 -25.15 -27.53
N GLY A 3 -14.80 -25.12 -28.73
CA GLY A 3 -14.88 -24.06 -29.75
C GLY A 3 -14.51 -22.64 -29.32
N ALA A 4 -13.37 -22.13 -29.76
CA ALA A 4 -13.16 -20.69 -29.81
C ALA A 4 -14.11 -20.12 -30.89
N GLY A 5 -15.32 -19.72 -30.48
CA GLY A 5 -16.33 -19.10 -31.33
C GLY A 5 -15.91 -17.67 -31.70
N TRP A 6 -15.07 -17.55 -32.73
CA TRP A 6 -14.69 -16.26 -33.31
C TRP A 6 -15.71 -15.76 -34.34
N THR A 7 -16.60 -16.63 -34.82
CA THR A 7 -17.64 -16.32 -35.81
C THR A 7 -19.01 -16.71 -35.28
N LYS A 8 -20.03 -15.90 -35.52
CA LYS A 8 -21.42 -16.24 -35.19
C LYS A 8 -21.97 -17.32 -36.12
N ASP A 9 -21.46 -17.37 -37.35
CA ASP A 9 -22.04 -18.15 -38.45
C ASP A 9 -21.21 -19.39 -38.85
N ALA A 10 -20.07 -19.63 -38.17
CA ALA A 10 -19.17 -20.78 -38.39
C ALA A 10 -18.66 -20.95 -39.85
N ASP A 11 -18.72 -19.90 -40.65
CA ASP A 11 -18.35 -19.86 -42.07
C ASP A 11 -16.85 -19.63 -42.33
N GLY A 12 -16.06 -19.41 -41.27
CA GLY A 12 -14.61 -19.20 -41.34
C GLY A 12 -14.20 -17.78 -41.79
N ARG A 13 -15.16 -16.85 -41.88
CA ARG A 13 -14.95 -15.44 -42.20
C ARG A 13 -15.31 -14.60 -40.99
N ILE A 14 -14.55 -13.54 -40.73
CA ILE A 14 -14.79 -12.62 -39.61
C ILE A 14 -15.09 -11.25 -40.19
N ALA A 15 -16.31 -10.76 -39.99
CA ALA A 15 -16.71 -9.42 -40.42
C ALA A 15 -16.15 -8.32 -39.49
N GLU A 16 -16.08 -7.08 -39.97
CA GLU A 16 -15.59 -5.94 -39.17
C GLU A 16 -16.35 -5.77 -37.84
N GLU A 17 -17.67 -5.92 -37.85
CA GLU A 17 -18.50 -5.84 -36.64
C GLU A 17 -18.19 -6.95 -35.63
N GLU A 18 -17.84 -8.15 -36.12
CA GLU A 18 -17.40 -9.24 -35.25
C GLU A 18 -16.02 -8.94 -34.66
N VAL A 19 -15.08 -8.40 -35.45
CA VAL A 19 -13.77 -7.94 -34.95
C VAL A 19 -13.96 -6.90 -33.83
N LYS A 20 -14.84 -5.91 -34.05
CA LYS A 20 -15.18 -4.88 -33.05
C LYS A 20 -15.74 -5.48 -31.77
N GLU A 21 -16.70 -6.41 -31.87
CA GLU A 21 -17.29 -7.09 -30.71
C GLU A 21 -16.25 -7.90 -29.92
N ILE A 22 -15.39 -8.64 -30.62
CA ILE A 22 -14.31 -9.44 -30.03
C ILE A 22 -13.29 -8.54 -29.31
N ILE A 23 -12.90 -7.40 -29.89
CA ILE A 23 -12.03 -6.41 -29.22
C ILE A 23 -12.70 -5.88 -27.96
N ALA A 24 -13.97 -5.49 -28.04
CA ALA A 24 -14.73 -4.96 -26.90
C ALA A 24 -14.86 -5.98 -25.76
N LEU A 25 -15.15 -7.24 -26.08
CA LEU A 25 -15.23 -8.34 -25.11
C LEU A 25 -13.87 -8.64 -24.49
N SER A 26 -12.81 -8.68 -25.29
CA SER A 26 -11.44 -8.90 -24.83
C SER A 26 -10.96 -7.75 -23.94
N ALA A 27 -11.26 -6.50 -24.30
CA ALA A 27 -10.94 -5.32 -23.50
C ALA A 27 -11.72 -5.30 -22.18
N SER A 28 -13.01 -5.62 -22.20
CA SER A 28 -13.86 -5.72 -21.01
C SER A 28 -13.38 -6.80 -20.05
N ALA A 29 -13.10 -8.01 -20.55
CA ALA A 29 -12.57 -9.13 -19.76
C ALA A 29 -11.25 -8.78 -19.06
N ASN A 30 -10.42 -7.94 -19.69
CA ASN A 30 -9.13 -7.50 -19.16
C ASN A 30 -9.18 -6.13 -18.44
N LYS A 31 -10.37 -5.55 -18.24
CA LYS A 31 -10.59 -4.24 -17.58
C LYS A 31 -9.80 -3.10 -18.24
N LEU A 32 -9.83 -3.05 -19.58
CA LEU A 32 -9.18 -2.06 -20.44
C LEU A 32 -10.23 -1.13 -21.07
N SER A 33 -10.85 -0.27 -20.27
CA SER A 33 -11.97 0.60 -20.71
C SER A 33 -11.63 1.48 -21.91
N LYS A 34 -10.41 2.02 -21.99
CA LYS A 34 -9.97 2.84 -23.14
C LYS A 34 -9.96 2.08 -24.47
N ILE A 35 -9.59 0.79 -24.44
CA ILE A 35 -9.56 -0.04 -25.66
C ILE A 35 -10.99 -0.42 -26.04
N GLN A 36 -11.84 -0.65 -25.04
CA GLN A 36 -13.26 -0.91 -25.27
C GLN A 36 -13.97 0.29 -25.91
N GLU A 37 -13.68 1.51 -25.47
CA GLU A 37 -14.26 2.76 -26.02
C GLU A 37 -13.81 3.03 -27.47
N ARG A 38 -12.61 2.58 -27.86
CA ARG A 38 -12.03 2.77 -29.20
C ARG A 38 -12.04 1.50 -30.04
N ALA A 39 -12.88 0.52 -29.69
CA ALA A 39 -12.90 -0.77 -30.37
C ALA A 39 -13.20 -0.64 -31.88
N GLU A 40 -13.97 0.38 -32.28
CA GLU A 40 -14.28 0.69 -33.68
C GLU A 40 -13.04 1.17 -34.46
N GLU A 41 -12.30 2.14 -33.92
CA GLU A 41 -11.03 2.62 -34.51
C GLU A 41 -10.02 1.48 -34.68
N TYR A 42 -9.98 0.57 -33.71
CA TYR A 42 -9.07 -0.58 -33.73
C TYR A 42 -9.54 -1.71 -34.66
N ALA A 43 -10.85 -1.90 -34.83
CA ALA A 43 -11.38 -2.84 -35.80
C ALA A 43 -11.06 -2.38 -37.23
N ALA A 44 -11.29 -1.10 -37.54
CA ALA A 44 -10.93 -0.51 -38.82
C ALA A 44 -9.42 -0.65 -39.12
N LEU A 45 -8.56 -0.44 -38.11
CA LEU A 45 -7.11 -0.64 -38.24
C LEU A 45 -6.75 -2.09 -38.60
N ILE A 46 -7.44 -3.08 -38.05
CA ILE A 46 -7.21 -4.50 -38.38
C ILE A 46 -7.74 -4.80 -39.79
N MET A 47 -8.92 -4.29 -40.15
CA MET A 47 -9.49 -4.47 -41.49
C MET A 47 -8.60 -3.87 -42.57
N GLU A 48 -8.04 -2.69 -42.35
CA GLU A 48 -7.12 -2.03 -43.30
C GLU A 48 -5.87 -2.88 -43.58
N GLU A 49 -5.35 -3.57 -42.57
CA GLU A 49 -4.14 -4.40 -42.70
C GLU A 49 -4.43 -5.81 -43.22
N LEU A 50 -5.59 -6.39 -42.87
CA LEU A 50 -5.91 -7.80 -43.13
C LEU A 50 -6.92 -8.02 -44.26
N ASP A 51 -7.58 -6.96 -44.71
CA ASP A 51 -8.47 -6.94 -45.87
C ASP A 51 -8.07 -5.82 -46.86
N PRO A 52 -6.88 -5.91 -47.47
CA PRO A 52 -6.39 -4.89 -48.41
C PRO A 52 -7.24 -4.79 -49.68
N ALA A 53 -8.11 -5.78 -49.94
CA ALA A 53 -9.03 -5.82 -51.08
C ALA A 53 -10.42 -5.29 -50.75
N SER A 54 -10.69 -4.83 -49.51
CA SER A 54 -11.97 -4.27 -49.06
C SER A 54 -13.16 -5.21 -49.31
N LEU A 55 -12.97 -6.50 -49.04
CA LEU A 55 -13.99 -7.54 -49.17
C LEU A 55 -15.03 -7.50 -48.02
N GLY A 56 -14.73 -6.79 -46.93
CA GLY A 56 -15.59 -6.63 -45.76
C GLY A 56 -15.48 -7.77 -44.75
N PHE A 57 -14.56 -8.71 -44.94
CA PHE A 57 -14.31 -9.84 -44.05
C PHE A 57 -12.85 -10.30 -44.09
N ILE A 58 -12.39 -10.85 -42.97
CA ILE A 58 -11.06 -11.45 -42.83
C ILE A 58 -11.23 -12.97 -42.74
N GLU A 59 -10.46 -13.71 -43.55
CA GLU A 59 -10.42 -15.17 -43.45
C GLU A 59 -9.67 -15.61 -42.18
N LEU A 60 -10.22 -16.57 -41.43
CA LEU A 60 -9.70 -17.00 -40.13
C LEU A 60 -8.20 -17.39 -40.16
N TYR A 61 -7.72 -17.95 -41.28
CA TYR A 61 -6.31 -18.33 -41.42
C TYR A 61 -5.37 -17.12 -41.48
N ASN A 62 -5.80 -15.96 -42.01
CA ASN A 62 -5.01 -14.73 -42.04
C ASN A 62 -4.79 -14.22 -40.61
N LEU A 63 -5.81 -14.32 -39.76
CA LEU A 63 -5.71 -14.01 -38.35
C LEU A 63 -4.74 -14.97 -37.62
N GLU A 64 -4.83 -16.28 -37.90
CA GLU A 64 -3.93 -17.29 -37.29
C GLU A 64 -2.46 -17.11 -37.68
N MET A 65 -2.18 -16.75 -38.94
CA MET A 65 -0.82 -16.48 -39.44
C MET A 65 -0.16 -15.29 -38.74
N LEU A 66 -0.92 -14.26 -38.38
CA LEU A 66 -0.42 -13.11 -37.62
C LEU A 66 -0.22 -13.38 -36.13
N LEU A 67 -1.06 -14.22 -35.54
CA LEU A 67 -0.87 -14.67 -34.15
C LEU A 67 0.43 -15.48 -33.98
N LEU A 68 0.95 -16.08 -35.04
CA LEU A 68 2.21 -16.84 -35.07
C LEU A 68 3.47 -15.99 -35.24
N GLN A 69 3.37 -14.71 -35.61
CA GLN A 69 4.52 -13.82 -35.73
C GLN A 69 5.02 -13.35 -34.34
N ALA A 70 5.57 -14.27 -33.57
CA ALA A 70 6.53 -13.94 -32.51
C ALA A 70 7.93 -13.79 -33.14
N PRO A 71 8.76 -12.82 -32.71
CA PRO A 71 10.01 -12.52 -33.40
C PRO A 71 11.07 -13.62 -33.21
N ASN A 72 11.66 -14.01 -34.34
CA ASN A 72 12.89 -14.78 -34.55
C ASN A 72 12.97 -16.22 -34.01
N GLN A 73 12.65 -17.19 -34.89
CA GLN A 73 13.57 -18.28 -35.23
C GLN A 73 13.20 -18.87 -36.60
N SER A 74 14.24 -19.09 -37.41
CA SER A 74 14.25 -19.38 -38.84
C SER A 74 13.73 -20.77 -39.24
N SER A 75 13.15 -20.78 -40.45
CA SER A 75 13.12 -21.86 -41.46
C SER A 75 12.51 -23.23 -41.12
N ASN A 76 11.51 -23.58 -41.95
CA ASN A 76 10.86 -24.89 -42.14
C ASN A 76 9.76 -25.25 -41.14
N LEU A 77 8.52 -24.85 -41.46
CA LEU A 77 7.31 -25.41 -40.84
C LEU A 77 6.44 -26.11 -41.91
N PRO A 78 5.94 -27.34 -41.69
CA PRO A 78 5.07 -28.02 -42.64
C PRO A 78 3.63 -27.49 -42.58
N THR A 79 2.98 -27.45 -43.74
CA THR A 79 1.65 -26.91 -44.04
C THR A 79 0.49 -27.79 -43.53
N ASP A 80 0.52 -28.27 -42.29
CA ASP A 80 -0.49 -29.21 -41.78
C ASP A 80 -1.26 -28.62 -40.57
N SER A 81 -2.46 -28.08 -40.82
CA SER A 81 -3.24 -27.30 -39.84
C SER A 81 -3.62 -28.09 -38.58
N ARG A 82 -3.73 -29.41 -38.69
CA ARG A 82 -3.97 -30.30 -37.54
C ARG A 82 -2.80 -30.34 -36.57
N MET A 83 -1.56 -30.33 -37.07
CA MET A 83 -0.35 -30.29 -36.24
C MET A 83 -0.19 -28.93 -35.55
N LEU A 84 -0.56 -27.85 -36.25
CA LEU A 84 -0.56 -26.49 -35.71
C LEU A 84 -1.59 -26.33 -34.57
N SER A 85 -2.79 -26.90 -34.73
CA SER A 85 -3.83 -26.91 -33.70
C SER A 85 -3.42 -27.70 -32.45
N GLN A 86 -2.69 -28.81 -32.63
CA GLN A 86 -2.15 -29.61 -31.53
C GLN A 86 -1.01 -28.89 -30.80
N LEU A 87 -0.11 -28.22 -31.53
CA LEU A 87 0.96 -27.39 -30.95
C LEU A 87 0.42 -26.18 -30.18
N LEU A 88 -0.62 -25.54 -30.70
CA LEU A 88 -1.36 -24.48 -30.01
C LEU A 88 -2.00 -25.03 -28.73
N SER A 89 -2.76 -26.11 -28.81
CA SER A 89 -3.40 -26.75 -27.65
C SER A 89 -2.39 -27.12 -26.56
N GLN A 90 -1.22 -27.66 -26.94
CA GLN A 90 -0.18 -28.07 -26.00
C GLN A 90 0.55 -26.88 -25.35
N LYS A 91 0.66 -25.73 -26.04
CA LYS A 91 1.19 -24.47 -25.47
C LYS A 91 0.15 -23.67 -24.67
N LEU A 92 -1.14 -23.90 -24.91
CA LEU A 92 -2.27 -23.24 -24.26
C LEU A 92 -2.68 -23.88 -22.92
N VAL A 93 -2.21 -25.08 -22.58
CA VAL A 93 -2.55 -25.73 -21.30
C VAL A 93 -1.78 -25.03 -20.17
N PRO A 94 -2.46 -24.31 -19.25
CA PRO A 94 -1.83 -23.89 -18.02
C PRO A 94 -1.47 -25.16 -17.27
N THR A 95 -0.27 -25.24 -16.69
CA THR A 95 0.10 -26.31 -15.75
C THR A 95 -0.76 -26.20 -14.49
N LYS A 96 -2.02 -26.64 -14.60
CA LYS A 96 -3.01 -26.61 -13.54
C LYS A 96 -2.77 -27.85 -12.70
N ASP A 97 -2.01 -27.68 -11.61
CA ASP A 97 -1.82 -28.71 -10.59
C ASP A 97 -3.21 -29.18 -10.11
N HIS A 98 -3.56 -30.44 -10.40
CA HIS A 98 -4.92 -30.98 -10.26
C HIS A 98 -5.36 -31.24 -8.80
N ASN A 99 -4.45 -31.10 -7.84
CA ASN A 99 -4.67 -31.52 -6.46
C ASN A 99 -4.96 -30.32 -5.53
N PRO A 100 -6.21 -30.15 -5.05
CA PRO A 100 -6.64 -28.96 -4.29
C PRO A 100 -5.91 -28.83 -2.94
N ILE A 101 -5.56 -29.95 -2.30
CA ILE A 101 -4.83 -29.97 -1.02
C ILE A 101 -3.39 -29.48 -1.23
N LYS A 102 -2.73 -29.96 -2.29
CA LYS A 102 -1.36 -29.54 -2.64
C LYS A 102 -1.32 -28.06 -3.02
N ARG A 103 -2.37 -27.56 -3.70
CA ARG A 103 -2.56 -26.13 -4.00
C ARG A 103 -2.80 -25.31 -2.73
N GLY A 104 -3.62 -25.80 -1.81
CA GLY A 104 -3.88 -25.16 -0.51
C GLY A 104 -2.63 -25.07 0.35
N TYR A 105 -1.90 -26.17 0.51
CA TYR A 105 -0.62 -26.20 1.24
C TYR A 105 0.41 -25.27 0.62
N ARG A 106 0.57 -25.28 -0.70
CA ARG A 106 1.51 -24.40 -1.39
C ARG A 106 1.10 -22.92 -1.25
N GLY A 107 -0.20 -22.62 -1.30
CA GLY A 107 -0.74 -21.29 -1.02
C GLY A 107 -0.49 -20.81 0.41
N LEU A 108 -0.71 -21.67 1.41
CA LEU A 108 -0.42 -21.38 2.81
C LEU A 108 1.08 -21.19 3.05
N SER A 109 1.91 -22.07 2.48
CA SER A 109 3.37 -21.96 2.54
C SER A 109 3.85 -20.64 1.97
N TYR A 110 3.36 -20.22 0.80
CA TYR A 110 3.67 -18.90 0.25
C TYR A 110 3.17 -17.76 1.13
N PHE A 111 1.96 -17.86 1.69
CA PHE A 111 1.43 -16.85 2.60
C PHE A 111 2.29 -16.70 3.86
N VAL A 112 2.66 -17.80 4.50
CA VAL A 112 3.53 -17.83 5.68
C VAL A 112 4.91 -17.28 5.31
N GLU A 113 5.49 -17.73 4.21
CA GLU A 113 6.78 -17.23 3.73
C GLU A 113 6.77 -15.73 3.45
N ASP A 114 5.69 -15.19 2.89
CA ASP A 114 5.56 -13.77 2.55
C ASP A 114 5.27 -12.91 3.79
N ASN A 115 4.60 -13.45 4.80
CA ASN A 115 4.13 -12.71 5.98
C ASN A 115 4.79 -13.15 7.30
N TRP A 116 5.86 -13.96 7.25
CA TRP A 116 6.45 -14.58 8.45
C TRP A 116 6.83 -13.56 9.53
N LYS A 117 7.35 -12.37 9.16
CA LYS A 117 7.66 -11.28 10.10
C LYS A 117 6.42 -10.77 10.82
N ARG A 118 5.30 -10.63 10.10
CA ARG A 118 4.02 -10.17 10.66
C ARG A 118 3.46 -11.23 11.60
N ILE A 119 3.47 -12.50 11.18
CA ILE A 119 3.04 -13.63 11.99
C ILE A 119 3.86 -13.70 13.28
N TRP A 120 5.19 -13.61 13.18
CA TRP A 120 6.09 -13.61 14.32
C TRP A 120 5.76 -12.51 15.34
N VAL A 121 5.61 -11.26 14.89
CA VAL A 121 5.33 -10.13 15.79
C VAL A 121 3.94 -10.25 16.42
N ILE A 122 2.92 -10.68 15.66
CA ILE A 122 1.57 -10.90 16.20
C ILE A 122 1.58 -12.03 17.23
N SER A 123 2.25 -13.14 16.94
CA SER A 123 2.38 -14.25 17.89
C SER A 123 3.09 -13.83 19.17
N LEU A 124 4.16 -13.04 19.07
CA LEU A 124 4.87 -12.49 20.23
C LEU A 124 3.96 -11.56 21.05
N TRP A 125 3.21 -10.68 20.38
CA TRP A 125 2.25 -9.79 21.04
C TRP A 125 1.16 -10.55 21.79
N ILE A 126 0.56 -11.57 21.16
CA ILE A 126 -0.46 -12.43 21.78
C ILE A 126 0.14 -13.20 22.96
N ALA A 127 1.36 -13.75 22.83
CA ALA A 127 2.03 -14.46 23.89
C ALA A 127 2.28 -13.57 25.13
N ILE A 128 2.74 -12.32 24.92
CA ILE A 128 2.93 -11.36 26.01
C ILE A 128 1.58 -11.02 26.68
N CYS A 129 0.53 -10.77 25.90
CA CYS A 129 -0.80 -10.50 26.44
C CYS A 129 -1.34 -11.69 27.26
N ALA A 130 -1.21 -12.91 26.74
CA ALA A 130 -1.64 -14.12 27.44
C ALA A 130 -0.84 -14.35 28.73
N ALA A 131 0.48 -14.11 28.72
CA ALA A 131 1.33 -14.23 29.90
C ALA A 131 0.97 -13.20 30.98
N LEU A 132 0.79 -11.93 30.61
CA LEU A 132 0.38 -10.87 31.54
C LEU A 132 -1.00 -11.13 32.12
N PHE A 133 -1.96 -11.53 31.28
CA PHE A 133 -3.31 -11.89 31.72
C PHE A 133 -3.25 -13.04 32.73
N THR A 134 -2.58 -14.14 32.38
CA THR A 134 -2.47 -15.34 33.23
C THR A 134 -1.76 -15.05 34.54
N TRP A 135 -0.66 -14.28 34.50
CA TRP A 135 0.07 -13.87 35.69
C TRP A 135 -0.82 -13.09 36.67
N LYS A 136 -1.59 -12.10 36.18
CA LYS A 136 -2.51 -11.35 37.04
C LYS A 136 -3.71 -12.17 37.48
N PHE A 137 -4.21 -13.04 36.62
CA PHE A 137 -5.30 -13.93 36.95
C PHE A 137 -4.93 -14.83 38.14
N ILE A 138 -3.76 -15.50 38.07
CA ILE A 138 -3.25 -16.34 39.15
C ILE A 138 -2.98 -15.49 40.40
N GLN A 139 -2.37 -14.32 40.26
CA GLN A 139 -2.10 -13.43 41.40
C GLN A 139 -3.38 -13.07 42.17
N TYR A 140 -4.49 -12.77 41.49
CA TYR A 140 -5.74 -12.40 42.14
C TYR A 140 -6.55 -13.61 42.63
N LYS A 141 -6.38 -14.78 42.02
CA LYS A 141 -7.00 -16.03 42.49
C LYS A 141 -6.56 -16.40 43.91
N HIS A 142 -5.32 -16.06 44.27
CA HIS A 142 -4.77 -16.31 45.61
C HIS A 142 -5.02 -15.17 46.62
N ARG A 143 -5.87 -14.18 46.32
CA ARG A 143 -6.20 -13.07 47.23
C ARG A 143 -7.56 -13.26 47.88
N ALA A 144 -7.74 -12.69 49.07
CA ALA A 144 -9.02 -12.70 49.80
C ALA A 144 -10.21 -12.19 48.95
N VAL A 145 -9.98 -11.20 48.08
CA VAL A 145 -10.98 -10.62 47.16
C VAL A 145 -11.60 -11.67 46.22
N PHE A 146 -10.88 -12.74 45.90
CA PHE A 146 -11.38 -13.82 45.04
C PHE A 146 -12.55 -14.58 45.68
N HIS A 147 -12.58 -14.72 47.01
CA HIS A 147 -13.65 -15.45 47.69
C HIS A 147 -15.01 -14.76 47.52
N VAL A 148 -15.03 -13.43 47.37
CA VAL A 148 -16.26 -12.63 47.20
C VAL A 148 -16.61 -12.47 45.72
N MET A 149 -15.65 -11.99 44.92
CA MET A 149 -15.90 -11.57 43.53
C MET A 149 -15.65 -12.69 42.51
N GLY A 150 -15.04 -13.80 42.91
CA GLY A 150 -14.83 -15.00 42.09
C GLY A 150 -13.93 -14.77 40.87
N TYR A 151 -14.23 -15.49 39.79
CA TYR A 151 -13.45 -15.41 38.54
C TYR A 151 -13.61 -14.09 37.78
N CYS A 152 -14.59 -13.27 38.16
CA CYS A 152 -14.85 -12.00 37.50
C CYS A 152 -13.75 -10.99 37.83
N VAL A 153 -13.32 -10.90 39.10
CA VAL A 153 -12.22 -10.00 39.48
C VAL A 153 -10.90 -10.42 38.86
N THR A 154 -10.61 -11.72 38.75
CA THR A 154 -9.37 -12.21 38.13
C THR A 154 -9.36 -11.92 36.63
N THR A 155 -10.51 -12.06 35.96
CA THR A 155 -10.69 -11.71 34.56
C THR A 155 -10.56 -10.20 34.34
N ALA A 156 -11.22 -9.39 35.17
CA ALA A 156 -11.18 -7.94 35.07
C ALA A 156 -9.78 -7.38 35.30
N LYS A 157 -9.03 -7.92 36.28
CA LYS A 157 -7.65 -7.50 36.57
C LYS A 157 -6.64 -8.06 35.56
N GLY A 158 -6.86 -9.26 35.02
CA GLY A 158 -6.11 -9.78 33.88
C GLY A 158 -6.25 -8.89 32.64
N ALA A 159 -7.50 -8.54 32.29
CA ALA A 159 -7.81 -7.64 31.18
C ALA A 159 -7.27 -6.23 31.41
N ALA A 160 -7.32 -5.71 32.64
CA ALA A 160 -6.72 -4.42 32.97
C ALA A 160 -5.19 -4.40 32.74
N GLU A 161 -4.49 -5.50 33.02
CA GLU A 161 -3.04 -5.57 32.81
C GLU A 161 -2.66 -5.60 31.33
N THR A 162 -3.41 -6.35 30.52
CA THR A 162 -3.22 -6.35 29.06
C THR A 162 -3.60 -5.00 28.45
N LEU A 163 -4.60 -4.31 28.99
CA LEU A 163 -4.94 -2.94 28.60
C LEU A 163 -3.80 -1.97 28.88
N LYS A 164 -3.17 -1.99 30.07
CA LYS A 164 -2.00 -1.14 30.36
C LYS A 164 -0.88 -1.36 29.36
N PHE A 165 -0.56 -2.62 29.06
CA PHE A 165 0.46 -2.95 28.06
C PHE A 165 0.09 -2.46 26.67
N ASN A 166 -1.16 -2.66 26.23
CA ASN A 166 -1.60 -2.22 24.90
C ASN A 166 -1.69 -0.70 24.79
N MET A 167 -2.11 0.01 25.85
CA MET A 167 -2.09 1.48 25.92
C MET A 167 -0.68 2.05 25.90
N ALA A 168 0.30 1.34 26.45
CA ALA A 168 1.71 1.69 26.31
C ALA A 168 2.21 1.44 24.87
N LEU A 169 1.90 0.26 24.31
CA LEU A 169 2.41 -0.18 23.01
C LEU A 169 1.81 0.61 21.83
N ILE A 170 0.55 1.02 21.89
CA ILE A 170 -0.16 1.67 20.78
C ILE A 170 0.48 3.00 20.33
N LEU A 171 1.25 3.66 21.21
CA LEU A 171 2.00 4.88 20.93
C LEU A 171 3.22 4.64 20.01
N LEU A 172 3.91 3.51 20.18
CA LEU A 172 5.17 3.23 19.50
C LEU A 172 5.02 3.21 17.95
N PRO A 173 4.02 2.55 17.36
CA PRO A 173 3.87 2.53 15.90
C PRO A 173 3.57 3.90 15.28
N VAL A 174 3.06 4.85 16.07
CA VAL A 174 2.73 6.21 15.60
C VAL A 174 3.95 7.14 15.65
N CYS A 175 5.02 6.72 16.34
CA CYS A 175 6.28 7.45 16.43
C CYS A 175 7.13 7.25 15.16
N ARG A 176 6.79 7.99 14.09
CA ARG A 176 7.35 7.79 12.74
C ARG A 176 8.87 8.00 12.68
N ASN A 177 9.39 8.95 13.44
CA ASN A 177 10.83 9.23 13.46
C ASN A 177 11.57 8.10 14.16
N THR A 178 11.07 7.65 15.32
CA THR A 178 11.64 6.51 16.05
C THR A 178 11.58 5.23 15.21
N ILE A 179 10.47 4.95 14.53
CA ILE A 179 10.33 3.78 13.65
C ILE A 179 11.32 3.84 12.47
N THR A 180 11.47 5.02 11.85
CA THR A 180 12.42 5.21 10.73
C THR A 180 13.87 5.04 11.20
N TRP A 181 14.20 5.56 12.38
CA TRP A 181 15.52 5.38 13.00
C TRP A 181 15.79 3.91 13.33
N LEU A 182 14.84 3.22 13.98
CA LEU A 182 14.94 1.78 14.26
C LEU A 182 15.17 0.97 12.98
N ARG A 183 14.43 1.25 11.92
CA ARG A 183 14.57 0.56 10.63
C ARG A 183 15.95 0.78 9.97
N SER A 184 16.45 2.01 9.99
CA SER A 184 17.65 2.40 9.21
C SER A 184 18.97 2.23 9.98
N LYS A 185 18.95 2.36 11.30
CA LYS A 185 20.16 2.32 12.14
C LYS A 185 20.34 1.01 12.88
N THR A 186 19.31 0.18 12.96
CA THR A 186 19.39 -1.11 13.68
C THR A 186 19.13 -2.29 12.75
N LYS A 187 19.66 -3.45 13.14
CA LYS A 187 19.40 -4.74 12.48
C LYS A 187 17.97 -5.25 12.72
N LEU A 188 17.16 -4.53 13.51
CA LEU A 188 15.82 -4.96 13.91
C LEU A 188 14.84 -5.03 12.73
N GLY A 189 15.09 -4.28 11.64
CA GLY A 189 14.30 -4.36 10.40
C GLY A 189 14.36 -5.73 9.70
N MET A 190 15.33 -6.59 10.06
CA MET A 190 15.36 -7.97 9.60
C MET A 190 14.25 -8.83 10.23
N ALA A 191 13.87 -8.56 11.47
CA ALA A 191 12.87 -9.34 12.21
C ALA A 191 11.49 -8.64 12.30
N VAL A 192 11.45 -7.31 12.32
CA VAL A 192 10.23 -6.53 12.54
C VAL A 192 9.79 -5.83 11.25
N PRO A 193 8.52 -5.96 10.82
CA PRO A 193 8.01 -5.30 9.62
C PRO A 193 7.59 -3.85 9.95
N PHE A 194 8.57 -2.95 10.09
CA PHE A 194 8.33 -1.55 10.48
C PHE A 194 7.44 -0.75 9.51
N ASP A 195 7.36 -1.15 8.24
CA ASP A 195 6.53 -0.48 7.23
C ASP A 195 5.03 -0.73 7.46
N ASP A 196 4.67 -1.74 8.26
CA ASP A 196 3.28 -2.07 8.63
C ASP A 196 2.89 -1.53 10.01
N ASN A 197 3.63 -0.55 10.54
CA ASN A 197 3.39 0.02 11.86
C ASN A 197 1.94 0.49 12.08
N ILE A 198 1.32 1.15 11.11
CA ILE A 198 -0.08 1.61 11.20
C ILE A 198 -1.06 0.45 11.17
N ASN A 199 -0.79 -0.61 10.39
CA ASN A 199 -1.63 -1.80 10.41
C ASN A 199 -1.54 -2.50 11.76
N PHE A 200 -0.34 -2.57 12.35
CA PHE A 200 -0.15 -3.11 13.70
C PHE A 200 -0.83 -2.24 14.78
N HIS A 201 -0.79 -0.91 14.65
CA HIS A 201 -1.54 0.01 15.52
C HIS A 201 -3.05 -0.29 15.52
N LYS A 202 -3.64 -0.56 14.35
CA LYS A 202 -5.06 -0.95 14.24
C LYS A 202 -5.35 -2.29 14.93
N VAL A 203 -4.44 -3.26 14.82
CA VAL A 203 -4.57 -4.55 15.53
C VAL A 203 -4.50 -4.37 17.04
N ILE A 204 -3.59 -3.53 17.53
CA ILE A 204 -3.53 -3.19 18.96
C ILE A 204 -4.81 -2.49 19.41
N ALA A 205 -5.35 -1.57 18.60
CA ALA A 205 -6.62 -0.89 18.90
C ALA A 205 -7.78 -1.88 19.03
N LEU A 206 -7.84 -2.92 18.18
CA LEU A 206 -8.80 -4.01 18.33
C LEU A 206 -8.57 -4.80 19.64
N GLY A 207 -7.32 -5.11 19.97
CA GLY A 207 -6.98 -5.75 21.24
C GLY A 207 -7.36 -4.92 22.47
N ILE A 208 -7.24 -3.59 22.38
CA ILE A 208 -7.73 -2.65 23.38
C ILE A 208 -9.24 -2.73 23.50
N ALA A 209 -9.99 -2.68 22.40
CA ALA A 209 -11.44 -2.76 22.44
C ALA A 209 -11.93 -4.06 23.10
N ILE A 210 -11.32 -5.19 22.76
CA ILE A 210 -11.60 -6.49 23.40
C ILE A 210 -11.25 -6.45 24.89
N GLY A 211 -10.08 -5.91 25.24
CA GLY A 211 -9.64 -5.75 26.63
C GLY A 211 -10.59 -4.89 27.45
N ILE A 212 -11.07 -3.77 26.89
CA ILE A 212 -12.06 -2.87 27.51
C ILE A 212 -13.36 -3.62 27.74
N GLY A 213 -13.86 -4.35 26.72
CA GLY A 213 -15.08 -5.15 26.85
C GLY A 213 -14.98 -6.20 27.95
N LEU A 214 -13.86 -6.91 28.05
CA LEU A 214 -13.62 -7.89 29.13
C LEU A 214 -13.48 -7.21 30.51
N HIS A 215 -12.76 -6.10 30.59
CA HIS A 215 -12.51 -5.38 31.84
C HIS A 215 -13.77 -4.71 32.39
N ALA A 216 -14.40 -3.85 31.58
CA ALA A 216 -15.62 -3.14 31.95
C ALA A 216 -16.79 -4.11 32.10
N GLY A 217 -16.92 -5.08 31.19
CA GLY A 217 -17.95 -6.12 31.26
C GLY A 217 -17.86 -6.92 32.56
N ALA A 218 -16.69 -7.46 32.91
CA ALA A 218 -16.52 -8.22 34.15
C ALA A 218 -16.82 -7.38 35.40
N HIS A 219 -16.43 -6.09 35.40
CA HIS A 219 -16.76 -5.18 36.50
C HIS A 219 -18.27 -4.92 36.62
N LEU A 220 -18.91 -4.56 35.50
CA LEU A 220 -20.30 -4.11 35.48
C LEU A 220 -21.32 -5.26 35.62
N THR A 221 -21.06 -6.44 35.05
CA THR A 221 -22.04 -7.53 34.97
C THR A 221 -21.89 -8.57 36.07
N CYS A 222 -20.72 -8.64 36.71
CA CYS A 222 -20.43 -9.73 37.65
C CYS A 222 -19.83 -9.25 38.97
N ASP A 223 -18.77 -8.44 38.94
CA ASP A 223 -18.10 -7.98 40.15
C ASP A 223 -19.01 -7.11 41.03
N PHE A 224 -19.59 -6.04 40.48
CA PHE A 224 -20.46 -5.15 41.26
C PHE A 224 -21.73 -5.89 41.76
N PRO A 225 -22.45 -6.67 40.93
CA PRO A 225 -23.58 -7.46 41.42
C PRO A 225 -23.20 -8.45 42.53
N ARG A 226 -22.09 -9.18 42.40
CA ARG A 226 -21.64 -10.12 43.45
C ARG A 226 -21.30 -9.40 44.75
N LEU A 227 -20.67 -8.23 44.67
CA LEU A 227 -20.34 -7.44 45.83
C LEU A 227 -21.60 -6.88 46.52
N LEU A 228 -22.62 -6.46 45.76
CA LEU A 228 -23.91 -5.99 46.26
C LEU A 228 -24.79 -7.08 46.87
N HIS A 229 -24.57 -8.36 46.52
CA HIS A 229 -25.32 -9.50 47.04
C HIS A 229 -24.54 -10.33 48.07
N ALA A 230 -23.30 -9.96 48.39
CA ALA A 230 -22.49 -10.65 49.40
C ALA A 230 -23.09 -10.47 50.80
N THR A 231 -23.08 -11.54 51.59
CA THR A 231 -23.45 -11.48 53.02
C THR A 231 -22.43 -10.64 53.82
N ASP A 232 -22.81 -10.17 55.00
CA ASP A 232 -21.93 -9.33 55.82
C ASP A 232 -20.62 -10.06 56.20
N ASP A 233 -20.70 -11.36 56.49
CA ASP A 233 -19.53 -12.22 56.77
C ASP A 233 -18.61 -12.37 55.54
N GLU A 234 -19.18 -12.52 54.34
CA GLU A 234 -18.41 -12.58 53.09
C GLU A 234 -17.79 -11.23 52.71
N TYR A 235 -18.41 -10.12 53.13
CA TYR A 235 -17.94 -8.76 52.84
C TYR A 235 -16.75 -8.33 53.71
N GLU A 236 -16.52 -8.97 54.86
CA GLU A 236 -15.43 -8.66 55.79
C GLU A 236 -14.06 -8.36 55.12
N PRO A 237 -13.51 -9.19 54.21
CA PRO A 237 -12.23 -8.89 53.55
C PRO A 237 -12.24 -7.65 52.65
N MET A 238 -13.42 -7.17 52.26
CA MET A 238 -13.63 -6.02 51.36
C MET A 238 -13.68 -4.68 52.10
N LYS A 239 -13.88 -4.68 53.42
CA LYS A 239 -13.94 -3.47 54.26
C LYS A 239 -12.73 -2.56 54.09
N GLN A 240 -11.53 -3.14 53.99
CA GLN A 240 -10.28 -2.41 53.78
C GLN A 240 -10.26 -1.58 52.48
N PHE A 241 -11.05 -1.98 51.48
CA PHE A 241 -11.12 -1.34 50.17
C PHE A 241 -12.28 -0.37 50.08
N PHE A 242 -13.48 -0.79 50.50
CA PHE A 242 -14.75 -0.10 50.25
C PHE A 242 -15.37 0.58 51.48
N GLY A 243 -14.83 0.37 52.68
CA GLY A 243 -15.34 0.95 53.93
C GLY A 243 -16.10 -0.08 54.81
N GLU A 244 -16.52 0.33 56.00
CA GLU A 244 -17.20 -0.56 56.96
C GLU A 244 -18.55 -1.06 56.44
N HIS A 245 -19.29 -0.20 55.73
CA HIS A 245 -20.60 -0.52 55.18
C HIS A 245 -20.48 -0.87 53.70
N ARG A 246 -21.13 -1.97 53.31
CA ARG A 246 -21.26 -2.36 51.91
C ARG A 246 -21.99 -1.25 51.13
N PRO A 247 -21.56 -0.91 49.90
CA PRO A 247 -22.30 0.02 49.06
C PRO A 247 -23.74 -0.46 48.83
N ASP A 248 -24.71 0.43 49.01
CA ASP A 248 -26.13 0.09 48.93
C ASP A 248 -26.63 -0.02 47.48
N ASP A 249 -26.02 0.75 46.57
CA ASP A 249 -26.48 0.88 45.20
C ASP A 249 -25.37 0.68 44.17
N TYR A 250 -25.75 0.15 43.01
CA TYR A 250 -24.89 0.04 41.83
C TYR A 250 -24.30 1.40 41.41
N TRP A 251 -25.09 2.46 41.55
CA TRP A 251 -24.69 3.83 41.20
C TRP A 251 -23.51 4.36 42.01
N TRP A 252 -23.25 3.80 43.20
CA TRP A 252 -22.09 4.15 44.00
C TRP A 252 -20.79 3.84 43.24
N PHE A 253 -20.70 2.68 42.59
CA PHE A 253 -19.52 2.28 41.81
C PHE A 253 -19.34 3.12 40.54
N VAL A 254 -20.44 3.44 39.85
CA VAL A 254 -20.42 4.22 38.62
C VAL A 254 -20.06 5.70 38.88
N LYS A 255 -20.55 6.29 39.97
CA LYS A 255 -20.18 7.65 40.39
C LYS A 255 -18.78 7.73 40.99
N GLY A 256 -18.24 6.62 41.49
CA GLY A 256 -16.87 6.53 41.96
C GLY A 256 -15.86 6.93 40.88
N THR A 257 -14.66 7.36 41.31
CA THR A 257 -13.62 7.86 40.41
C THR A 257 -13.25 6.88 39.31
N GLU A 258 -13.28 5.57 39.57
CA GLU A 258 -13.01 4.55 38.54
C GLU A 258 -14.17 4.37 37.56
N GLY A 259 -15.41 4.51 38.01
CA GLY A 259 -16.61 4.37 37.19
C GLY A 259 -16.72 5.49 36.15
N TRP A 260 -16.80 6.75 36.59
CA TRP A 260 -17.02 7.86 35.67
C TRP A 260 -15.83 8.09 34.74
N THR A 261 -14.58 7.92 35.23
CA THR A 261 -13.41 8.01 34.35
C THR A 261 -13.42 6.91 33.30
N GLY A 262 -13.85 5.69 33.66
CA GLY A 262 -14.04 4.58 32.73
C GLY A 262 -15.06 4.89 31.64
N VAL A 263 -16.22 5.45 32.02
CA VAL A 263 -17.30 5.84 31.10
C VAL A 263 -16.87 6.96 30.16
N VAL A 264 -16.24 8.02 30.68
CA VAL A 264 -15.76 9.14 29.85
C VAL A 264 -14.66 8.68 28.88
N MET A 265 -13.76 7.79 29.32
CA MET A 265 -12.76 7.19 28.43
C MET A 265 -13.40 6.34 27.32
N LEU A 266 -14.46 5.59 27.62
CA LEU A 266 -15.20 4.79 26.64
C LEU A 266 -15.86 5.67 25.56
N ASP A 267 -16.51 6.74 26.00
CA ASP A 267 -17.20 7.71 25.13
C ASP A 267 -16.21 8.52 24.25
N SER A 268 -15.01 8.79 24.78
CA SER A 268 -13.98 9.56 24.08
C SER A 268 -13.19 8.75 23.03
N MET A 269 -13.28 7.42 23.01
CA MET A 269 -12.48 6.58 22.10
C MET A 269 -12.96 6.55 20.63
N PRO A 270 -14.27 6.49 20.30
CA PRO A 270 -14.77 6.42 18.93
C PRO A 270 -14.43 7.64 18.07
N SER A 271 -14.27 8.82 18.69
CA SER A 271 -14.06 10.11 18.02
C SER A 271 -12.59 10.36 17.62
N GLY A 272 -11.82 9.29 17.43
CA GLY A 272 -10.35 9.21 17.31
C GLY A 272 -9.68 9.89 16.11
N ILE A 273 -10.18 11.04 15.68
CA ILE A 273 -9.60 11.88 14.62
C ILE A 273 -8.82 13.07 15.22
N HIS A 274 -9.12 13.48 16.46
CA HIS A 274 -8.50 14.66 17.07
C HIS A 274 -7.43 14.31 18.12
N ILE A 275 -6.19 14.77 17.87
CA ILE A 275 -5.03 14.64 18.78
C ILE A 275 -5.35 15.16 20.19
N THR A 276 -6.19 16.18 20.32
CA THR A 276 -6.62 16.75 21.61
C THR A 276 -7.37 15.72 22.47
N LEU A 277 -8.22 14.90 21.86
CA LEU A 277 -9.00 13.88 22.57
C LEU A 277 -8.10 12.74 23.07
N PHE A 278 -7.04 12.44 22.33
CA PHE A 278 -6.03 11.47 22.75
C PHE A 278 -5.30 11.90 24.03
N VAL A 279 -4.98 13.19 24.18
CA VAL A 279 -4.37 13.72 25.40
C VAL A 279 -5.32 13.58 26.59
N VAL A 280 -6.61 13.87 26.39
CA VAL A 280 -7.65 13.72 27.42
C VAL A 280 -7.79 12.27 27.87
N VAL A 281 -7.84 11.31 26.93
CA VAL A 281 -7.94 9.87 27.26
C VAL A 281 -6.74 9.41 28.09
N TYR A 282 -5.52 9.81 27.75
CA TYR A 282 -4.34 9.42 28.54
C TYR A 282 -4.30 10.08 29.92
N ALA A 283 -4.74 11.34 30.04
CA ALA A 283 -4.86 12.00 31.34
C ALA A 283 -5.88 11.27 32.23
N LEU A 284 -7.06 10.95 31.69
CA LEU A 284 -8.07 10.16 32.39
C LEU A 284 -7.58 8.75 32.73
N PHE A 285 -6.79 8.11 31.86
CA PHE A 285 -6.22 6.79 32.13
C PHE A 285 -5.22 6.81 33.29
N ILE A 286 -4.42 7.87 33.42
CA ILE A 286 -3.53 8.08 34.58
C ILE A 286 -4.35 8.29 35.85
N ILE A 287 -5.40 9.13 35.80
CA ILE A 287 -6.30 9.37 36.95
C ILE A 287 -6.98 8.07 37.38
N HIS A 288 -7.57 7.34 36.43
CA HIS A 288 -8.20 6.04 36.65
C HIS A 288 -7.21 5.03 37.26
N GLY A 289 -5.98 4.96 36.75
CA GLY A 289 -4.93 4.10 37.28
C GLY A 289 -4.35 4.53 38.63
N TYR A 290 -4.54 5.79 39.03
CA TYR A 290 -4.10 6.31 40.32
C TYR A 290 -5.13 6.01 41.41
N TYR A 291 -6.43 6.17 41.14
CA TYR A 291 -7.50 6.00 42.13
C TYR A 291 -8.10 4.59 42.18
N LEU A 292 -7.28 3.53 42.13
CA LEU A 292 -7.74 2.12 42.12
C LEU A 292 -8.26 1.61 43.49
N TYR A 293 -9.45 1.02 43.53
CA TYR A 293 -10.16 0.61 44.75
C TYR A 293 -9.50 -0.59 45.43
N LEU A 294 -8.93 -1.53 44.66
CA LEU A 294 -8.19 -2.70 45.21
C LEU A 294 -6.70 -2.46 45.47
N SER A 295 -6.17 -1.25 45.20
CA SER A 295 -4.73 -0.98 45.37
C SER A 295 -4.44 0.44 45.82
N LYS A 296 -4.53 0.67 47.14
CA LYS A 296 -4.27 1.98 47.76
C LYS A 296 -2.79 2.38 47.79
N LYS A 297 -1.86 1.41 47.96
CA LYS A 297 -0.41 1.68 48.07
C LYS A 297 0.18 2.13 46.72
N TRP A 298 0.83 3.30 46.69
CA TRP A 298 1.29 3.95 45.46
C TRP A 298 2.27 3.11 44.63
N TYR A 299 3.23 2.44 45.27
CA TYR A 299 4.24 1.61 44.60
C TYR A 299 3.68 0.31 43.99
N LYS A 300 2.45 -0.09 44.36
CA LYS A 300 1.75 -1.23 43.75
C LYS A 300 0.94 -0.83 42.51
N LYS A 301 0.78 0.48 42.25
CA LYS A 301 0.04 1.01 41.09
C LYS A 301 0.98 1.00 39.89
N THR A 302 0.84 -0.01 39.02
CA THR A 302 1.75 -0.20 37.88
C THR A 302 1.43 0.68 36.66
N THR A 303 0.26 1.33 36.60
CA THR A 303 -0.19 2.07 35.40
C THR A 303 0.79 3.13 34.94
N TRP A 304 1.32 3.96 35.84
CA TRP A 304 2.29 4.99 35.47
C TRP A 304 3.62 4.41 34.97
N MET A 305 4.02 3.23 35.45
CA MET A 305 5.26 2.56 35.04
C MET A 305 5.19 2.11 33.58
N TYR A 306 4.03 1.59 33.14
CA TYR A 306 3.80 1.22 31.75
C TYR A 306 3.79 2.44 30.81
N LEU A 307 3.25 3.57 31.28
CA LEU A 307 3.04 4.76 30.44
C LEU A 307 4.24 5.71 30.39
N ALA A 308 5.10 5.74 31.43
CA ALA A 308 6.16 6.73 31.54
C ALA A 308 7.09 6.76 30.32
N VAL A 309 7.60 5.60 29.91
CA VAL A 309 8.56 5.51 28.79
C VAL A 309 7.90 5.82 27.42
N PRO A 310 6.77 5.20 27.04
CA PRO A 310 6.14 5.48 25.75
C PRO A 310 5.60 6.91 25.61
N VAL A 311 5.02 7.48 26.68
CA VAL A 311 4.52 8.85 26.66
C VAL A 311 5.68 9.84 26.55
N LEU A 312 6.77 9.63 27.29
CA LEU A 312 7.97 10.46 27.17
C LEU A 312 8.57 10.37 25.76
N LEU A 313 8.69 9.16 25.21
CA LEU A 313 9.21 8.96 23.85
C LEU A 313 8.34 9.66 22.80
N TYR A 314 7.02 9.53 22.90
CA TYR A 314 6.08 10.21 22.02
C TYR A 314 6.18 11.73 22.17
N ALA A 315 6.22 12.24 23.41
CA ALA A 315 6.37 13.67 23.69
C ALA A 315 7.68 14.21 23.11
N CYS A 316 8.80 13.52 23.31
CA CYS A 316 10.10 13.87 22.73
C CYS A 316 10.04 13.91 21.19
N GLU A 317 9.42 12.92 20.53
CA GLU A 317 9.25 12.95 19.07
C GLU A 317 8.42 14.16 18.62
N ARG A 318 7.34 14.47 19.34
CA ARG A 318 6.46 15.60 19.05
C ARG A 318 7.19 16.94 19.26
N LEU A 319 7.99 17.05 20.31
CA LEU A 319 8.83 18.21 20.60
C LEU A 319 9.93 18.37 19.56
N ILE A 320 10.65 17.30 19.20
CA ILE A 320 11.66 17.33 18.13
C ILE A 320 11.03 17.83 16.83
N ARG A 321 9.82 17.36 16.47
CA ARG A 321 9.12 17.88 15.29
C ARG A 321 8.74 19.36 15.43
N ALA A 322 8.29 19.80 16.61
CA ALA A 322 7.97 21.21 16.86
C ALA A 322 9.21 22.12 16.79
N PHE A 323 10.35 21.66 17.32
CA PHE A 323 11.62 22.40 17.28
C PHE A 323 12.35 22.29 15.94
N ARG A 324 12.04 21.29 15.09
CA ARG A 324 12.58 21.16 13.72
C ARG A 324 11.94 22.15 12.75
N SER A 325 11.70 23.38 13.21
CA SER A 325 11.14 24.54 12.50
C SER A 325 12.05 25.04 11.36
N GLY A 326 12.32 24.18 10.39
CA GLY A 326 12.86 24.53 9.08
C GLY A 326 11.81 24.37 7.99
N TYR A 327 10.52 24.45 8.31
CA TYR A 327 9.47 24.40 7.28
C TYR A 327 9.59 25.62 6.38
N LYS A 328 9.69 25.38 5.08
CA LYS A 328 9.82 26.44 4.09
C LYS A 328 8.48 26.61 3.39
N SER A 329 8.02 27.85 3.28
CA SER A 329 6.89 28.16 2.41
C SER A 329 7.34 28.03 0.96
N VAL A 330 6.53 27.37 0.14
CA VAL A 330 6.79 27.23 -1.29
C VAL A 330 5.66 27.83 -2.09
N ARG A 331 6.01 28.47 -3.20
CA ARG A 331 5.06 29.00 -4.16
C ARG A 331 4.66 27.89 -5.12
N ILE A 332 3.37 27.70 -5.30
CA ILE A 332 2.84 26.76 -6.28
C ILE A 332 3.04 27.38 -7.67
N LEU A 333 3.75 26.65 -8.54
CA LEU A 333 4.04 27.07 -9.91
C LEU A 333 2.98 26.54 -10.88
N LYS A 334 2.61 25.26 -10.72
CA LYS A 334 1.65 24.59 -11.60
C LYS A 334 0.89 23.50 -10.84
N VAL A 335 -0.39 23.36 -11.17
CA VAL A 335 -1.27 22.32 -10.64
C VAL A 335 -1.91 21.58 -11.81
N ALA A 336 -1.87 20.26 -11.78
CA ALA A 336 -2.56 19.43 -12.77
C ALA A 336 -3.42 18.38 -12.05
N VAL A 337 -4.72 18.40 -12.34
CA VAL A 337 -5.67 17.39 -11.84
C VAL A 337 -5.89 16.38 -12.96
N TYR A 338 -5.40 15.14 -12.79
CA TYR A 338 -5.52 14.12 -13.82
C TYR A 338 -6.88 13.40 -13.74
N PRO A 339 -7.44 12.95 -14.88
CA PRO A 339 -8.54 12.00 -14.90
C PRO A 339 -8.05 10.67 -14.29
N GLY A 340 -8.56 10.36 -13.11
CA GLY A 340 -8.00 9.40 -12.18
C GLY A 340 -7.81 10.02 -10.81
N ASN A 341 -7.65 9.21 -9.79
CA ASN A 341 -7.51 9.67 -8.41
C ASN A 341 -6.11 10.26 -8.14
N VAL A 342 -5.59 11.16 -9.00
CA VAL A 342 -4.22 11.72 -8.93
C VAL A 342 -4.21 13.24 -9.13
N LEU A 343 -3.49 13.95 -8.26
CA LEU A 343 -3.19 15.39 -8.29
C LEU A 343 -1.68 15.57 -8.44
N SER A 344 -1.22 16.40 -9.38
CA SER A 344 0.18 16.79 -9.50
C SER A 344 0.37 18.24 -9.10
N LEU A 345 1.36 18.48 -8.24
CA LEU A 345 1.73 19.79 -7.74
C LEU A 345 3.19 20.07 -8.10
N HIS A 346 3.43 21.17 -8.81
CA HIS A 346 4.74 21.73 -9.09
C HIS A 346 4.89 22.99 -8.26
N MET A 347 5.99 23.10 -7.53
CA MET A 347 6.26 24.17 -6.57
C MET A 347 7.69 24.69 -6.71
N SER A 348 7.93 25.91 -6.24
CA SER A 348 9.24 26.54 -6.25
C SER A 348 10.20 25.76 -5.35
N LYS A 349 11.42 25.50 -5.83
CA LYS A 349 12.48 24.88 -5.02
C LYS A 349 13.03 25.90 -4.02
N PRO A 350 12.99 25.64 -2.69
CA PRO A 350 13.52 26.58 -1.72
C PRO A 350 15.04 26.74 -1.85
N GLN A 351 15.56 27.92 -1.52
CA GLN A 351 17.01 28.16 -1.54
C GLN A 351 17.75 27.19 -0.60
N GLY A 352 18.84 26.60 -1.11
CA GLY A 352 19.63 25.59 -0.40
C GLY A 352 18.96 24.23 -0.22
N PHE A 353 17.81 23.98 -0.86
CA PHE A 353 17.13 22.68 -0.77
C PHE A 353 17.82 21.65 -1.67
N ARG A 354 18.55 20.72 -1.05
CA ARG A 354 19.22 19.59 -1.71
C ARG A 354 18.51 18.28 -1.36
N TYR A 355 18.27 17.46 -2.37
CA TYR A 355 17.66 16.14 -2.21
C TYR A 355 18.24 15.16 -3.23
N THR A 356 18.06 13.87 -2.99
CA THR A 356 18.43 12.78 -3.91
C THR A 356 17.18 12.10 -4.47
N SER A 357 17.30 11.51 -5.66
CA SER A 357 16.20 10.79 -6.31
C SER A 357 15.63 9.69 -5.40
N GLY A 358 14.31 9.64 -5.27
CA GLY A 358 13.61 8.67 -4.41
C GLY A 358 13.36 9.14 -2.98
N GLN A 359 13.86 10.31 -2.57
CA GLN A 359 13.48 10.94 -1.31
C GLN A 359 12.02 11.44 -1.33
N TYR A 360 11.45 11.64 -0.15
CA TYR A 360 10.09 12.13 0.04
C TYR A 360 10.11 13.44 0.82
N VAL A 361 9.10 14.28 0.64
CA VAL A 361 8.93 15.55 1.35
C VAL A 361 7.64 15.49 2.16
N PHE A 362 7.62 16.13 3.33
CA PHE A 362 6.37 16.31 4.07
C PHE A 362 5.69 17.59 3.61
N VAL A 363 4.39 17.48 3.34
CA VAL A 363 3.57 18.59 2.84
C VAL A 363 2.47 18.87 3.85
N ASN A 364 2.28 20.16 4.14
CA ASN A 364 1.13 20.68 4.85
C ASN A 364 0.40 21.71 3.96
N CYS A 365 -0.92 21.66 4.00
CA CYS A 365 -1.79 22.63 3.33
C CYS A 365 -2.73 23.23 4.36
N SER A 366 -2.48 24.49 4.72
CA SER A 366 -3.26 25.24 5.71
C SER A 366 -4.76 25.34 5.38
N ALA A 367 -5.14 25.24 4.10
CA ALA A 367 -6.54 25.23 3.67
C ALA A 367 -7.28 23.90 3.93
N VAL A 368 -6.56 22.82 4.25
CA VAL A 368 -7.13 21.52 4.62
C VAL A 368 -7.01 21.30 6.13
N SER A 369 -5.79 21.42 6.65
CA SER A 369 -5.51 21.29 8.08
C SER A 369 -4.22 22.01 8.44
N THR A 370 -4.25 22.81 9.51
CA THR A 370 -3.10 23.57 10.00
C THR A 370 -2.05 22.71 10.69
N PHE A 371 -2.40 21.49 11.12
CA PHE A 371 -1.53 20.64 11.95
C PHE A 371 -1.12 19.32 11.29
N GLU A 372 -1.77 18.92 10.20
CA GLU A 372 -1.50 17.63 9.54
C GLU A 372 -0.41 17.72 8.47
N TRP A 373 0.55 16.79 8.54
CA TRP A 373 1.68 16.69 7.63
C TRP A 373 1.71 15.31 6.97
N HIS A 374 1.76 15.29 5.63
CA HIS A 374 1.70 14.06 4.85
C HIS A 374 2.95 13.86 3.98
N PRO A 375 3.57 12.67 4.00
CA PRO A 375 4.77 12.39 3.20
C PRO A 375 4.40 12.06 1.75
N PHE A 376 5.11 12.65 0.79
CA PHE A 376 4.99 12.35 -0.64
C PHE A 376 6.37 12.23 -1.29
N SER A 377 6.56 11.21 -2.12
CA SER A 377 7.79 11.04 -2.90
C SER A 377 7.98 12.20 -3.88
N ILE A 378 9.19 12.73 -3.94
CA ILE A 378 9.57 13.76 -4.90
C ILE A 378 9.65 13.11 -6.28
N THR A 379 8.94 13.68 -7.25
CA THR A 379 8.88 13.18 -8.64
C THR A 379 9.76 13.97 -9.60
N SER A 380 10.24 15.16 -9.23
CA SER A 380 11.18 15.97 -10.02
C SER A 380 12.63 15.51 -9.83
N ALA A 381 13.48 15.72 -10.83
CA ALA A 381 14.90 15.39 -10.73
C ALA A 381 15.65 16.41 -9.85
N PRO A 382 16.68 16.01 -9.08
CA PRO A 382 17.45 16.93 -8.23
C PRO A 382 18.03 18.15 -8.96
N GLY A 383 18.26 18.04 -10.26
CA GLY A 383 18.74 19.11 -11.14
C GLY A 383 17.67 20.12 -11.55
N ASP A 384 16.39 19.82 -11.36
CA ASP A 384 15.29 20.72 -11.76
C ASP A 384 15.25 21.96 -10.85
N ASP A 385 14.85 23.09 -11.43
CA ASP A 385 14.64 24.37 -10.72
C ASP A 385 13.30 24.42 -9.94
N TYR A 386 12.50 23.37 -10.10
CA TYR A 386 11.21 23.19 -9.43
C TYR A 386 11.19 21.87 -8.65
N LEU A 387 10.25 21.78 -7.72
CA LEU A 387 9.94 20.56 -6.99
C LEU A 387 8.57 20.05 -7.46
N SER A 388 8.44 18.77 -7.80
CA SER A 388 7.14 18.17 -8.15
C SER A 388 6.79 16.97 -7.29
N ILE A 389 5.50 16.79 -7.02
CA ILE A 389 4.94 15.62 -6.33
C ILE A 389 3.66 15.17 -7.01
N HIS A 390 3.42 13.85 -7.00
CA HIS A 390 2.18 13.23 -7.49
C HIS A 390 1.44 12.57 -6.33
N ILE A 391 0.25 13.07 -6.03
CA ILE A 391 -0.58 12.69 -4.88
C ILE A 391 -1.75 11.86 -5.37
N ARG A 392 -1.85 10.61 -4.92
CA ARG A 392 -3.05 9.78 -5.15
C ARG A 392 -4.10 10.05 -4.07
N THR A 393 -5.36 10.24 -4.45
CA THR A 393 -6.47 10.39 -3.50
C THR A 393 -6.86 9.02 -2.95
N LEU A 394 -6.45 8.75 -1.72
CA LEU A 394 -6.62 7.47 -1.01
C LEU A 394 -7.31 7.60 0.36
N GLY A 395 -7.45 8.82 0.87
CA GLY A 395 -8.09 9.09 2.17
C GLY A 395 -8.50 10.54 2.33
N ASP A 396 -9.10 10.86 3.47
CA ASP A 396 -9.85 12.11 3.71
C ASP A 396 -9.03 13.36 3.40
N TRP A 397 -7.82 13.47 3.95
CA TRP A 397 -6.93 14.61 3.71
C TRP A 397 -6.59 14.77 2.22
N THR A 398 -6.25 13.67 1.53
CA THR A 398 -5.89 13.73 0.10
C THR A 398 -7.09 14.08 -0.79
N SER A 399 -8.29 13.62 -0.41
CA SER A 399 -9.54 13.94 -1.10
C SER A 399 -9.91 15.40 -0.91
N GLN A 400 -9.78 15.92 0.31
CA GLN A 400 -9.98 17.34 0.61
C GLN A 400 -8.95 18.23 -0.11
N LEU A 401 -7.67 17.82 -0.14
CA LEU A 401 -6.63 18.54 -0.88
C LEU A 401 -6.98 18.63 -2.37
N LYS A 402 -7.38 17.52 -2.99
CA LYS A 402 -7.83 17.52 -4.40
C LYS A 402 -9.04 18.42 -4.57
N ALA A 403 -10.02 18.38 -3.67
CA ALA A 403 -11.20 19.25 -3.75
C ALA A 403 -10.84 20.74 -3.68
N VAL A 404 -9.92 21.14 -2.81
CA VAL A 404 -9.42 22.52 -2.72
C VAL A 404 -8.77 22.95 -4.03
N PHE A 405 -7.86 22.15 -4.59
CA PHE A 405 -7.18 22.50 -5.84
C PHE A 405 -8.09 22.42 -7.06
N SER A 406 -9.03 21.47 -7.11
CA SER A 406 -10.02 21.38 -8.18
C SER A 406 -10.93 22.62 -8.23
N LYS A 407 -11.31 23.18 -7.08
CA LYS A 407 -12.09 24.43 -7.03
C LYS A 407 -11.31 25.62 -7.59
N VAL A 408 -10.00 25.69 -7.34
CA VAL A 408 -9.14 26.77 -7.84
C VAL A 408 -8.84 26.61 -9.34
N CYS A 409 -8.82 25.38 -9.85
CA CYS A 409 -8.54 25.09 -11.26
C CYS A 409 -9.77 25.09 -12.19
N GLN A 410 -10.97 25.50 -11.74
CA GLN A 410 -12.14 25.60 -12.63
C GLN A 410 -11.91 26.69 -13.69
N PRO A 411 -12.26 26.44 -14.98
CA PRO A 411 -11.96 27.37 -16.06
C PRO A 411 -12.84 28.63 -15.99
N ALA A 412 -12.28 29.76 -16.42
CA ALA A 412 -13.09 30.89 -16.90
C ALA A 412 -13.90 30.44 -18.14
N SER A 413 -15.12 30.96 -18.25
CA SER A 413 -16.21 30.67 -19.20
C SER A 413 -15.88 30.02 -20.57
N ILE A 414 -16.68 28.98 -20.89
CA ILE A 414 -17.21 28.51 -22.18
C ILE A 414 -16.64 29.22 -23.42
N ASN A 415 -15.51 28.75 -23.97
CA ASN A 415 -15.27 28.64 -25.44
C ASN A 415 -13.91 28.06 -25.90
N GLN A 416 -13.18 27.26 -25.11
CA GLN A 416 -12.02 26.54 -25.67
C GLN A 416 -11.95 25.10 -25.17
N SER A 417 -12.16 24.17 -26.10
CA SER A 417 -11.96 22.74 -25.94
C SER A 417 -10.48 22.37 -25.93
N GLY A 418 -10.05 21.57 -24.95
CA GLY A 418 -8.80 20.80 -25.03
C GLY A 418 -7.88 20.93 -23.81
N LEU A 419 -7.72 19.80 -23.09
CA LEU A 419 -6.66 19.47 -22.13
C LEU A 419 -6.23 20.57 -21.12
N LEU A 420 -6.71 20.44 -19.88
CA LEU A 420 -6.40 21.31 -18.73
C LEU A 420 -4.89 21.38 -18.41
N ARG A 421 -4.20 22.31 -19.08
CA ARG A 421 -2.91 22.89 -18.68
C ARG A 421 -3.17 24.34 -18.27
N ALA A 422 -3.14 24.63 -16.98
CA ALA A 422 -2.95 26.01 -16.53
C ALA A 422 -1.44 26.30 -16.57
N ASP A 423 -0.92 26.72 -17.72
CA ASP A 423 0.38 27.41 -17.77
C ASP A 423 0.14 28.84 -17.28
N MET A 424 0.55 29.11 -16.04
CA MET A 424 0.37 30.40 -15.39
C MET A 424 1.45 31.38 -15.85
N ALA A 425 1.35 31.86 -17.10
CA ALA A 425 2.04 33.05 -17.56
C ALA A 425 1.01 34.14 -17.87
N GLN A 426 1.03 35.19 -17.04
CA GLN A 426 0.37 36.50 -17.19
C GLN A 426 -1.16 36.52 -17.38
N ARG A 427 -1.90 36.91 -16.32
CA ARG A 427 -2.96 37.94 -16.37
C ARG A 427 -3.49 38.28 -14.96
N ASP A 428 -3.94 39.53 -14.86
CA ASP A 428 -4.10 40.40 -13.68
C ASP A 428 -5.26 40.05 -12.71
N ASN A 429 -5.62 38.77 -12.56
CA ASN A 429 -6.72 38.39 -11.65
C ASN A 429 -6.52 36.96 -11.09
N GLN A 430 -5.44 36.77 -10.31
CA GLN A 430 -5.09 35.44 -9.79
C GLN A 430 -5.98 35.04 -8.59
N PRO A 431 -6.64 33.87 -8.62
CA PRO A 431 -7.18 33.27 -7.41
C PRO A 431 -6.03 32.99 -6.43
N ARG A 432 -6.17 33.43 -5.17
CA ARG A 432 -5.15 33.18 -4.12
C ARG A 432 -5.03 31.67 -3.89
N LEU A 433 -3.97 31.06 -4.46
CA LEU A 433 -3.63 29.67 -4.21
C LEU A 433 -3.38 29.43 -2.72
N PRO A 434 -3.80 28.28 -2.17
CA PRO A 434 -3.57 27.96 -0.76
C PRO A 434 -2.07 27.89 -0.47
N ARG A 435 -1.67 28.39 0.70
CA ARG A 435 -0.27 28.32 1.15
C ARG A 435 0.11 26.87 1.43
N LEU A 436 1.13 26.40 0.71
CA LEU A 436 1.76 25.10 0.90
C LEU A 436 3.05 25.27 1.70
N LEU A 437 3.21 24.44 2.73
CA LEU A 437 4.43 24.37 3.54
C LEU A 437 5.07 23.01 3.28
N ILE A 438 6.40 23.02 3.12
CA ILE A 438 7.18 21.79 2.99
C ILE A 438 8.23 21.67 4.08
N ASP A 439 8.44 20.44 4.54
CA ASP A 439 9.52 20.08 5.46
C ASP A 439 10.46 19.07 4.79
N GLY A 440 11.76 19.41 4.79
CA GLY A 440 12.83 18.75 4.04
C GLY A 440 13.50 17.59 4.78
N THR A 441 14.16 16.72 4.01
CA THR A 441 14.79 15.50 4.50
C THR A 441 16.19 15.75 5.09
N LEU A 442 16.26 16.10 6.36
CA LEU A 442 17.51 15.93 7.14
C LEU A 442 17.69 14.49 7.67
N TRP A 443 16.65 13.66 7.60
CA TRP A 443 16.64 12.30 8.16
C TRP A 443 16.12 11.31 7.12
N GLY A 444 17.00 10.86 6.24
CA GLY A 444 16.68 9.91 5.19
C GLY A 444 17.91 9.36 4.49
N ALA A 445 18.88 8.88 5.27
CA ALA A 445 19.86 7.94 4.74
C ALA A 445 19.14 6.64 4.33
N GLY A 446 19.18 6.32 3.05
CA GLY A 446 19.02 4.97 2.53
C GLY A 446 17.58 4.43 2.44
N THR A 447 16.89 4.74 1.34
CA THR A 447 16.04 3.76 0.64
C THR A 447 16.29 3.88 -0.86
N GLY A 448 17.24 3.11 -1.35
CA GLY A 448 17.18 2.46 -2.67
C GLY A 448 16.92 3.32 -3.91
N LEU A 449 17.66 4.40 -4.11
CA LEU A 449 18.06 4.88 -5.44
C LEU A 449 19.29 5.77 -5.21
N GLN A 450 20.47 5.16 -5.31
CA GLN A 450 21.71 5.93 -5.44
C GLN A 450 21.58 6.82 -6.67
N GLU A 451 22.02 8.06 -6.50
CA GLU A 451 22.18 9.06 -7.53
C GLU A 451 22.76 8.43 -8.81
N LEU A 452 22.02 8.56 -9.92
CA LEU A 452 22.45 8.16 -11.26
C LEU A 452 23.53 9.14 -11.71
N ARG A 453 24.76 8.97 -11.21
CA ARG A 453 25.93 9.62 -11.79
C ARG A 453 26.03 9.20 -13.26
N ARG A 454 26.22 10.18 -14.13
CA ARG A 454 26.57 10.04 -15.56
C ARG A 454 27.72 9.05 -15.72
N SER A 455 27.37 7.78 -15.85
CA SER A 455 28.26 6.69 -16.23
C SER A 455 27.55 5.92 -17.34
N PRO A 456 28.24 5.62 -18.45
CA PRO A 456 27.67 4.96 -19.61
C PRO A 456 27.48 3.47 -19.27
N SER A 457 26.34 3.13 -18.68
CA SER A 457 25.94 1.74 -18.51
C SER A 457 24.43 1.62 -18.68
N CYS A 458 24.03 0.67 -19.53
CA CYS A 458 22.64 0.36 -19.87
C CYS A 458 21.83 -0.02 -18.62
N ARG A 459 20.60 0.48 -18.52
CA ARG A 459 19.73 0.35 -17.34
C ARG A 459 18.30 -0.02 -17.73
N ALA A 460 17.86 -1.21 -17.36
CA ALA A 460 16.48 -1.65 -17.58
C ALA A 460 15.53 -1.21 -16.44
N ARG A 461 14.41 -0.53 -16.73
CA ARG A 461 13.39 -0.10 -15.75
C ARG A 461 12.00 -0.65 -16.09
N HIS A 462 11.30 -1.13 -15.06
CA HIS A 462 10.00 -1.80 -15.20
C HIS A 462 8.90 -1.03 -14.45
N TRP A 463 7.82 -0.64 -15.14
CA TRP A 463 6.69 0.09 -14.52
C TRP A 463 5.39 -0.72 -14.53
N ALA A 464 4.60 -0.57 -13.46
CA ALA A 464 3.23 -1.07 -13.35
C ALA A 464 2.25 0.11 -13.25
N ARG A 465 1.54 0.37 -14.35
CA ARG A 465 0.32 1.18 -14.54
C ARG A 465 0.14 2.41 -13.64
N SER A 466 0.42 3.59 -14.22
CA SER A 466 -0.13 4.88 -13.79
C SER A 466 -0.15 5.85 -14.98
N SER A 467 -1.32 6.39 -15.32
CA SER A 467 -1.50 7.38 -16.39
C SER A 467 -0.67 8.65 -16.17
N GLY A 468 -0.32 8.97 -14.92
CA GLY A 468 0.48 10.14 -14.56
C GLY A 468 1.96 10.04 -14.95
N PHE A 469 2.49 8.85 -15.26
CA PHE A 469 3.89 8.68 -15.69
C PHE A 469 4.06 8.68 -17.21
N ARG A 470 2.99 8.81 -17.99
CA ARG A 470 3.05 8.85 -19.46
C ARG A 470 4.01 9.92 -19.97
N GLY A 471 3.86 11.16 -19.48
CA GLY A 471 4.71 12.27 -19.88
C GLY A 471 6.18 12.00 -19.55
N VAL A 472 6.46 11.51 -18.34
CA VAL A 472 7.81 11.16 -17.90
C VAL A 472 8.42 10.02 -18.74
N MET A 473 7.63 8.99 -19.09
CA MET A 473 8.13 7.88 -19.90
C MET A 473 8.48 8.31 -21.33
N ASN A 474 7.64 9.15 -21.94
CA ASN A 474 7.93 9.70 -23.26
C ASN A 474 9.14 10.63 -23.23
N GLU A 475 9.23 11.52 -22.23
CA GLU A 475 10.37 12.40 -22.05
C GLU A 475 11.68 11.60 -21.89
N VAL A 476 11.69 10.57 -21.02
CA VAL A 476 12.87 9.71 -20.86
C VAL A 476 13.20 8.98 -22.17
N ALA A 477 12.21 8.51 -22.91
CA ALA A 477 12.44 7.83 -24.19
C ALA A 477 12.98 8.78 -25.28
N ASP A 478 12.54 10.04 -25.30
CA ASP A 478 12.95 11.04 -26.29
C ASP A 478 14.35 11.62 -25.97
N TYR A 479 14.71 11.78 -24.69
CA TYR A 479 16.01 12.29 -24.26
C TYR A 479 17.13 11.23 -24.22
N ASP A 480 16.81 9.94 -24.21
CA ASP A 480 17.79 8.86 -24.14
C ASP A 480 18.44 8.55 -25.51
N GLN A 481 19.14 9.54 -26.07
CA GLN A 481 19.82 9.42 -27.37
C GLN A 481 20.92 8.34 -27.38
N ASP A 482 21.57 8.14 -26.23
CA ASP A 482 22.66 7.18 -26.05
C ASP A 482 22.17 5.75 -25.70
N ARG A 483 20.84 5.51 -25.67
CA ARG A 483 20.20 4.22 -25.31
C ARG A 483 20.68 3.67 -23.95
N VAL A 484 20.86 4.55 -22.98
CA VAL A 484 21.32 4.22 -21.62
C VAL A 484 20.19 3.59 -20.80
N ILE A 485 18.92 3.78 -21.15
CA ILE A 485 17.75 3.33 -20.40
C ILE A 485 16.82 2.49 -21.29
N GLU A 486 16.71 1.19 -20.97
CA GLU A 486 15.72 0.31 -21.58
C GLU A 486 14.46 0.28 -20.71
N LEU A 487 13.29 0.64 -21.26
CA LEU A 487 12.03 0.66 -20.53
C LEU A 487 11.14 -0.51 -20.96
N HIS A 488 10.58 -1.24 -19.99
CA HIS A 488 9.60 -2.30 -20.24
C HIS A 488 8.39 -2.13 -19.34
N ASN A 489 7.20 -2.07 -19.95
CA ASN A 489 5.93 -2.06 -19.22
C ASN A 489 5.34 -3.46 -19.19
N TYR A 490 4.79 -3.90 -18.05
CA TYR A 490 4.12 -5.21 -17.94
C TYR A 490 2.69 -5.06 -17.45
N CYS A 491 1.73 -5.47 -18.27
CA CYS A 491 0.31 -5.47 -17.94
C CYS A 491 -0.12 -6.85 -17.41
N THR A 492 0.00 -7.03 -16.09
CA THR A 492 -0.28 -8.32 -15.44
C THR A 492 -1.77 -8.64 -15.27
N SER A 493 -2.67 -7.75 -15.68
CA SER A 493 -4.12 -8.01 -15.69
C SER A 493 -4.55 -8.85 -16.89
N VAL A 494 -3.71 -8.90 -17.93
CA VAL A 494 -3.92 -9.74 -19.12
C VAL A 494 -3.33 -11.13 -18.85
N TYR A 495 -4.13 -12.16 -19.12
CA TYR A 495 -3.78 -13.57 -18.90
C TYR A 495 -2.53 -13.98 -19.72
N GLU A 496 -1.85 -15.06 -19.29
CA GLU A 496 -0.54 -15.47 -19.83
C GLU A 496 -0.49 -15.57 -21.37
N GLU A 497 0.70 -15.34 -21.94
CA GLU A 497 1.01 -15.56 -23.36
C GLU A 497 0.53 -16.95 -23.78
N GLY A 498 -0.56 -17.02 -24.54
CA GLY A 498 -1.20 -18.27 -24.93
C GLY A 498 -2.71 -18.22 -24.86
N ASP A 499 -3.34 -17.44 -23.97
CA ASP A 499 -4.81 -17.30 -23.96
C ASP A 499 -5.28 -16.64 -25.26
N ALA A 500 -6.25 -17.26 -25.95
CA ALA A 500 -6.87 -16.75 -27.18
C ALA A 500 -7.37 -15.29 -27.00
N ARG A 501 -7.76 -14.91 -25.79
CA ARG A 501 -8.22 -13.56 -25.43
C ARG A 501 -7.09 -12.53 -25.26
N SER A 502 -5.87 -12.99 -24.98
CA SER A 502 -4.66 -12.15 -24.89
C SER A 502 -3.96 -12.01 -26.24
N ALA A 503 -4.16 -12.98 -27.14
CA ALA A 503 -3.57 -13.03 -28.47
C ALA A 503 -4.01 -11.83 -29.34
N LEU A 504 -5.32 -11.52 -29.34
CA LEU A 504 -5.87 -10.38 -30.07
C LEU A 504 -5.33 -9.03 -29.58
N ILE A 505 -5.26 -8.83 -28.26
CA ILE A 505 -4.72 -7.59 -27.67
C ILE A 505 -3.23 -7.44 -28.02
N THR A 506 -2.48 -8.55 -28.05
CA THR A 506 -1.06 -8.57 -28.42
C THR A 506 -0.84 -8.26 -29.90
N MET A 507 -1.72 -8.77 -30.77
CA MET A 507 -1.74 -8.46 -32.20
C MET A 507 -2.04 -6.97 -32.42
N LEU A 508 -3.12 -6.47 -31.83
CA LEU A 508 -3.53 -5.08 -31.95
C LEU A 508 -2.45 -4.11 -31.43
N GLN A 509 -1.78 -4.46 -30.32
CA GLN A 509 -0.61 -3.75 -29.82
C GLN A 509 0.52 -3.69 -30.86
N SER A 510 0.75 -4.77 -31.60
CA SER A 510 1.86 -4.85 -32.57
C SER A 510 1.55 -4.06 -33.83
N LEU A 511 0.31 -4.11 -34.33
CA LEU A 511 -0.17 -3.28 -35.44
C LEU A 511 -0.13 -1.79 -35.08
N GLN A 512 -0.69 -1.40 -33.93
CA GLN A 512 -0.69 -0.01 -33.47
C GLN A 512 0.72 0.55 -33.30
N HIS A 513 1.63 -0.25 -32.74
CA HIS A 513 3.01 0.18 -32.56
C HIS A 513 3.78 0.24 -33.88
N ALA A 514 3.48 -0.62 -34.85
CA ALA A 514 4.09 -0.57 -36.19
C ALA A 514 3.64 0.68 -36.97
N LYS A 515 2.34 1.00 -36.92
CA LYS A 515 1.76 2.13 -37.66
C LYS A 515 2.04 3.48 -37.01
N ASN A 516 1.80 3.57 -35.69
CA ASN A 516 1.79 4.84 -34.96
C ASN A 516 2.98 5.02 -34.01
N GLY A 517 3.84 4.00 -33.84
CA GLY A 517 5.00 4.06 -32.95
C GLY A 517 4.63 4.19 -31.46
N VAL A 518 3.39 3.89 -31.08
CA VAL A 518 2.87 4.04 -29.73
C VAL A 518 2.17 2.79 -29.23
N ASP A 519 2.22 2.60 -27.93
CA ASP A 519 1.63 1.48 -27.21
C ASP A 519 0.11 1.59 -27.07
N ILE A 520 -0.63 0.49 -27.23
CA ILE A 520 -2.09 0.56 -27.19
C ILE A 520 -2.65 0.84 -25.78
N VAL A 521 -1.98 0.35 -24.74
CA VAL A 521 -2.47 0.48 -23.35
C VAL A 521 -2.02 1.81 -22.74
N SER A 522 -0.74 2.10 -22.88
CA SER A 522 -0.07 3.22 -22.24
C SER A 522 0.02 4.44 -23.14
N GLU A 523 -0.24 4.33 -24.44
CA GLU A 523 0.00 5.33 -25.51
C GLU A 523 1.29 6.12 -25.28
N THR A 524 2.36 5.34 -25.05
CA THR A 524 3.75 5.79 -24.96
C THR A 524 4.58 5.14 -26.06
N ARG A 525 5.79 5.65 -26.33
CA ARG A 525 6.76 4.97 -27.21
C ARG A 525 7.28 3.65 -26.63
N VAL A 526 7.01 3.39 -25.35
CA VAL A 526 7.46 2.18 -24.64
C VAL A 526 6.43 1.06 -24.80
N LYS A 527 6.81 -0.03 -25.48
CA LYS A 527 5.95 -1.20 -25.70
C LYS A 527 5.61 -1.90 -24.37
N THR A 528 4.33 -2.17 -24.16
CA THR A 528 3.80 -2.96 -23.04
C THR A 528 3.80 -4.43 -23.41
N HIS A 529 4.39 -5.23 -22.55
CA HIS A 529 4.28 -6.68 -22.55
C HIS A 529 3.05 -7.10 -21.76
N PHE A 530 2.28 -8.03 -22.32
CA PHE A 530 1.16 -8.64 -21.63
C PHE A 530 1.64 -9.83 -20.81
N ALA A 531 0.96 -10.13 -19.71
CA ALA A 531 1.35 -11.11 -18.70
C ALA A 531 2.46 -10.68 -17.73
N ARG A 532 2.80 -11.61 -16.82
CA ARG A 532 3.81 -11.38 -15.79
C ARG A 532 5.22 -11.50 -16.38
N PRO A 533 6.18 -10.65 -15.96
CA PRO A 533 7.55 -10.71 -16.46
C PRO A 533 8.19 -12.07 -16.18
N ASN A 534 8.76 -12.67 -17.22
CA ASN A 534 9.58 -13.87 -17.09
C ASN A 534 11.01 -13.46 -16.70
N TRP A 535 11.23 -13.27 -15.40
CA TRP A 535 12.54 -12.85 -14.86
C TRP A 535 13.71 -13.76 -15.27
N ARG A 536 13.47 -15.04 -15.57
CA ARG A 536 14.53 -15.94 -16.08
C ARG A 536 14.97 -15.54 -17.48
N LYS A 537 14.03 -15.24 -18.38
CA LYS A 537 14.35 -14.73 -19.73
C LYS A 537 15.04 -13.37 -19.65
N VAL A 538 14.54 -12.47 -18.81
CA VAL A 538 15.12 -11.13 -18.61
C VAL A 538 16.56 -11.23 -18.10
N PHE A 539 16.82 -11.99 -17.04
CA PHE A 539 18.19 -12.15 -16.53
C PHE A 539 19.11 -12.89 -17.49
N LYS A 540 18.61 -13.86 -18.25
CA LYS A 540 19.39 -14.50 -19.31
C LYS A 540 19.78 -13.50 -20.40
N HIS A 541 18.84 -12.66 -20.84
CA HIS A 541 19.10 -11.61 -21.82
C HIS A 541 20.17 -10.63 -21.35
N VAL A 542 20.05 -10.16 -20.09
CA VAL A 542 21.05 -9.27 -19.48
C VAL A 542 22.42 -9.94 -19.34
N ALA A 543 22.48 -11.20 -18.90
CA ALA A 543 23.74 -11.92 -18.76
C ALA A 543 24.45 -12.17 -20.10
N VAL A 544 23.69 -12.34 -21.19
CA VAL A 544 24.25 -12.54 -22.54
C VAL A 544 24.75 -11.22 -23.15
N ASN A 545 24.01 -10.12 -22.94
CA ASN A 545 24.34 -8.84 -23.57
C ASN A 545 25.45 -8.06 -22.85
N TYR A 546 25.68 -8.34 -21.56
CA TYR A 546 26.68 -7.63 -20.76
C TYR A 546 27.65 -8.62 -20.11
N PRO A 547 28.42 -9.38 -20.91
CA PRO A 547 29.41 -10.30 -20.37
C PRO A 547 30.43 -9.54 -19.52
N ASP A 548 30.83 -10.16 -18.41
CA ASP A 548 31.84 -9.70 -17.45
C ASP A 548 31.55 -8.39 -16.71
N GLN A 549 30.32 -7.87 -16.82
CA GLN A 549 29.89 -6.71 -16.06
C GLN A 549 29.16 -7.09 -14.76
N ARG A 550 29.37 -6.34 -13.69
CA ARG A 550 28.58 -6.47 -12.46
C ARG A 550 27.26 -5.73 -12.61
N VAL A 551 26.16 -6.47 -12.64
CA VAL A 551 24.79 -5.98 -12.77
C VAL A 551 24.12 -5.94 -11.40
N GLY A 552 23.79 -4.74 -10.92
CA GLY A 552 22.98 -4.54 -9.72
C GLY A 552 21.49 -4.53 -10.03
N VAL A 553 20.70 -5.37 -9.36
CA VAL A 553 19.24 -5.39 -9.52
C VAL A 553 18.57 -4.73 -8.32
N PHE A 554 17.81 -3.67 -8.58
CA PHE A 554 17.06 -2.94 -7.56
C PHE A 554 15.56 -3.23 -7.73
N TYR A 555 14.88 -3.54 -6.63
CA TYR A 555 13.45 -3.83 -6.64
C TYR A 555 12.70 -2.92 -5.67
N CYS A 556 11.66 -2.26 -6.17
CA CYS A 556 10.73 -1.44 -5.39
C CYS A 556 9.29 -1.82 -5.75
N GLY A 557 8.61 -2.56 -4.87
CA GLY A 557 7.25 -3.05 -5.12
C GLY A 557 6.79 -4.09 -4.10
N ALA A 558 5.76 -4.87 -4.45
CA ALA A 558 5.20 -5.90 -3.57
C ALA A 558 6.25 -6.94 -3.09
N PRO A 559 6.30 -7.31 -1.79
CA PRO A 559 7.34 -8.19 -1.23
C PRO A 559 7.46 -9.55 -1.92
N GLY A 560 6.34 -10.17 -2.33
CA GLY A 560 6.35 -11.51 -2.95
C GLY A 560 7.09 -11.56 -4.30
N ILE A 561 7.03 -10.49 -5.09
CA ILE A 561 7.79 -10.41 -6.36
C ILE A 561 9.28 -10.22 -6.06
N ASN A 562 9.65 -9.38 -5.06
CA ASN A 562 11.05 -9.20 -4.64
C ASN A 562 11.72 -10.54 -4.36
N ARG A 563 11.07 -11.39 -3.56
CA ARG A 563 11.60 -12.69 -3.15
C ARG A 563 11.79 -13.63 -4.35
N ARG A 564 10.83 -13.67 -5.28
CA ARG A 564 10.95 -14.48 -6.51
C ARG A 564 12.10 -14.00 -7.38
N THR A 565 12.22 -12.69 -7.59
CA THR A 565 13.29 -12.10 -8.40
C THR A 565 14.66 -12.30 -7.74
N LYS A 566 14.76 -12.14 -6.41
CA LYS A 566 15.97 -12.42 -5.63
C LYS A 566 16.40 -13.90 -5.72
N LYS A 567 15.46 -14.83 -5.59
CA LYS A 567 15.71 -16.28 -5.73
C LYS A 567 16.17 -16.67 -7.14
N ILE A 568 15.63 -16.02 -8.17
CA ILE A 568 16.04 -16.28 -9.55
C ILE A 568 17.44 -15.72 -9.77
N SER A 569 17.73 -14.47 -9.37
CA SER A 569 19.07 -13.91 -9.49
C SER A 569 20.12 -14.68 -8.69
N SER A 570 19.80 -15.18 -7.49
CA SER A 570 20.73 -16.01 -6.73
C SER A 570 21.07 -17.33 -7.42
N ARG A 571 20.13 -17.89 -8.21
CA ARG A 571 20.40 -19.08 -9.04
C ARG A 571 21.31 -18.76 -10.22
N PHE A 572 21.11 -17.62 -10.89
CA PHE A 572 22.02 -17.18 -11.97
C PHE A 572 23.44 -16.90 -11.46
N LEU A 573 23.58 -16.42 -10.21
CA LEU A 573 24.86 -16.31 -9.51
C LEU A 573 25.55 -17.68 -9.31
N GLN A 574 24.79 -18.75 -9.09
CA GLN A 574 25.32 -20.11 -8.91
C GLN A 574 25.59 -20.84 -10.24
N GLU A 575 24.86 -20.52 -11.30
CA GLU A 575 24.97 -21.13 -12.63
C GLU A 575 26.13 -20.53 -13.49
N ASN A 576 27.25 -20.13 -12.88
CA ASN A 576 28.45 -19.53 -13.51
C ASN A 576 28.28 -18.13 -14.16
N PHE A 577 27.15 -17.43 -13.97
CA PHE A 577 27.00 -16.03 -14.36
C PHE A 577 27.22 -15.12 -13.14
N ASN A 578 28.48 -15.00 -12.67
CA ASN A 578 28.95 -14.20 -11.52
C ASN A 578 28.66 -12.67 -11.57
N GLN A 579 27.71 -12.26 -12.42
CA GLN A 579 27.46 -10.92 -12.87
C GLN A 579 26.25 -10.27 -12.18
N ILE A 580 25.18 -11.01 -11.83
CA ILE A 580 23.90 -10.40 -11.38
C ILE A 580 23.75 -10.48 -9.85
N ARG A 581 23.77 -9.34 -9.15
CA ARG A 581 23.65 -9.27 -7.68
C ARG A 581 22.46 -8.41 -7.23
N PHE A 582 21.68 -8.93 -6.26
CA PHE A 582 20.75 -8.13 -5.47
C PHE A 582 21.49 -7.57 -4.24
N PRO A 583 21.57 -6.24 -4.06
CA PRO A 583 22.16 -5.64 -2.87
C PRO A 583 21.35 -5.88 -1.58
#